data_AF-A0A921I1H1-F1
#
_entry.id   AF-A0A921I1H1-F1
#
_cell.length_a   1.000
_cell.length_b   1.000
_cell.length_c   1.000
_cell.angle_alpha   90.00
_cell.angle_beta   90.00
_cell.angle_gamma   90.00
#
_symmetry.space_group_name_H-M   'P 1'
#
loop_
_entity.id
_entity.type
_entity.pdbx_description
1 polymer ?
#
loop_
_entity_poly.entity_id
_entity_poly.type
_entity_poly.pdbx_seq_one_letter_code
_entity_poly.pdbx_strand_id
1 'polypeptide(L)'
;MYQDFLYEMENGLWYHFEFESDSVSVHDLRRFREYEASTSRRINGPVVTYVICSAKAKSIRDSITEGINTYRVRLILLKDHDAGPLFSRLSKGSESSVKREDVIPMLLSPLMGGSTEQKDRILHGIQFLRSAEGAFDLDEIKKMEAILYAFAVKFLKDDDLETIKEAIAMTKLGQMIWDDAVEKGREEWTRIGQQQASERYSRLILLLNSEKKEDQIIKAASDPSYREKLYQKYGL
;
A
#
# COMPACT_ATOMS: atom_id res chain seq x y z
N MET A 1 -4.25 -4.11 -17.23
CA MET A 1 -4.82 -5.42 -16.87
C MET A 1 -5.77 -5.14 -15.71
N TYR A 2 -7.08 -5.15 -15.93
CA TYR A 2 -8.04 -4.99 -14.83
C TYR A 2 -7.91 -6.22 -13.93
N GLN A 3 -7.73 -6.01 -12.63
CA GLN A 3 -7.75 -7.10 -11.67
C GLN A 3 -9.20 -7.59 -11.60
N ASP A 4 -9.40 -8.84 -12.02
CA ASP A 4 -10.72 -9.44 -12.15
C ASP A 4 -11.09 -10.15 -10.84
N PHE A 5 -12.02 -9.59 -10.06
CA PHE A 5 -12.45 -10.14 -8.77
C PHE A 5 -13.61 -11.11 -8.96
N LEU A 6 -13.34 -12.22 -9.65
CA LEU A 6 -14.29 -13.27 -9.98
C LEU A 6 -14.01 -14.53 -9.15
N TYR A 7 -15.02 -15.01 -8.42
CA TYR A 7 -14.89 -16.17 -7.53
C TYR A 7 -16.06 -17.14 -7.68
N GLU A 8 -15.76 -18.43 -7.77
CA GLU A 8 -16.77 -19.49 -7.69
C GLU A 8 -17.19 -19.69 -6.24
N MET A 9 -18.50 -19.74 -6.00
CA MET A 9 -19.08 -19.90 -4.67
C MET A 9 -19.60 -21.32 -4.47
N GLU A 10 -19.70 -21.76 -3.21
CA GLU A 10 -20.19 -23.10 -2.86
C GLU A 10 -21.62 -23.40 -3.36
N ASN A 11 -22.42 -22.35 -3.62
CA ASN A 11 -23.76 -22.48 -4.19
C ASN A 11 -23.79 -22.63 -5.72
N GLY A 12 -22.62 -22.73 -6.38
CA GLY A 12 -22.49 -22.89 -7.83
C GLY A 12 -22.66 -21.59 -8.64
N LEU A 13 -22.77 -20.43 -7.98
CA LEU A 13 -22.77 -19.12 -8.62
C LEU A 13 -21.35 -18.55 -8.69
N TRP A 14 -21.09 -17.73 -9.69
CA TRP A 14 -19.86 -16.95 -9.78
C TRP A 14 -20.12 -15.51 -9.36
N TYR A 15 -19.40 -15.02 -8.35
CA TYR A 15 -19.53 -13.63 -7.89
C TYR A 15 -18.40 -12.79 -8.44
N HIS A 16 -18.79 -11.72 -9.13
CA HIS A 16 -17.91 -10.68 -9.63
C HIS A 16 -18.02 -9.47 -8.69
N PHE A 17 -16.91 -8.96 -8.17
CA PHE A 17 -16.91 -7.82 -7.26
C PHE A 17 -16.34 -6.56 -7.92
N GLU A 18 -17.07 -5.46 -7.78
CA GLU A 18 -16.68 -4.13 -8.24
C GLU A 18 -16.70 -3.16 -7.05
N PHE A 19 -15.81 -2.18 -7.05
CA PHE A 19 -15.70 -1.20 -5.97
C PHE A 19 -15.93 0.21 -6.50
N GLU A 20 -16.93 0.90 -5.95
CA GLU A 20 -17.31 2.25 -6.38
C GLU A 20 -17.27 3.24 -5.21
N SER A 21 -16.45 4.29 -5.33
CA SER A 21 -16.28 5.28 -4.27
C SER A 21 -17.34 6.38 -4.30
N ASP A 22 -17.74 6.84 -5.49
CA ASP A 22 -18.48 8.09 -5.66
C ASP A 22 -19.94 7.87 -6.09
N SER A 23 -20.15 7.02 -7.09
CA SER A 23 -21.48 6.73 -7.63
C SER A 23 -21.47 5.46 -8.46
N VAL A 24 -22.63 4.82 -8.62
CA VAL A 24 -22.85 3.78 -9.62
C VAL A 24 -23.66 4.37 -10.77
N SER A 25 -23.02 4.58 -11.92
CA SER A 25 -23.64 5.23 -13.07
C SER A 25 -24.33 4.23 -14.02
N VAL A 26 -25.06 4.76 -15.01
CA VAL A 26 -25.63 3.93 -16.10
C VAL A 26 -24.51 3.29 -16.93
N HIS A 27 -23.40 4.00 -17.12
CA HIS A 27 -22.25 3.49 -17.88
C HIS A 27 -21.61 2.30 -17.15
N ASP A 28 -21.46 2.40 -15.83
CA ASP A 28 -20.92 1.30 -15.02
C ASP A 28 -21.82 0.06 -15.08
N LEU A 29 -23.13 0.24 -14.96
CA LEU A 29 -24.09 -0.85 -15.08
C LEU A 29 -24.09 -1.50 -16.48
N ARG A 30 -23.81 -0.73 -17.55
CA ARG A 30 -23.61 -1.30 -18.90
C ARG A 30 -22.33 -2.13 -18.97
N ARG A 31 -21.23 -1.63 -18.40
CA ARG A 31 -19.94 -2.34 -18.31
C ARG A 31 -20.09 -3.64 -17.52
N PHE A 32 -20.78 -3.63 -16.38
CA PHE A 32 -21.01 -4.83 -15.57
C PHE A 32 -21.88 -5.85 -16.31
N ARG A 33 -22.93 -5.40 -17.00
CA ARG A 33 -23.78 -6.28 -17.83
C ARG A 33 -22.98 -6.96 -18.94
N GLU A 34 -22.13 -6.21 -19.64
CA GLU A 34 -21.26 -6.75 -20.69
C GLU A 34 -20.31 -7.80 -20.12
N TYR A 35 -19.67 -7.48 -18.99
CA TYR A 35 -18.77 -8.39 -18.30
C TYR A 35 -19.49 -9.68 -17.91
N GLU A 36 -20.61 -9.61 -17.18
CA GLU A 36 -21.37 -10.78 -16.75
C GLU A 36 -21.77 -11.68 -17.92
N ALA A 37 -22.30 -11.09 -19.00
CA ALA A 37 -22.74 -11.85 -20.18
C ALA A 37 -21.57 -12.56 -20.86
N SER A 38 -20.44 -11.88 -21.04
CA SER A 38 -19.25 -12.45 -21.66
C SER A 38 -18.62 -13.56 -20.81
N THR A 39 -18.52 -13.33 -19.50
CA THR A 39 -17.95 -14.27 -18.54
C THR A 39 -18.85 -15.48 -18.37
N SER A 40 -20.16 -15.29 -18.20
CA SER A 40 -21.14 -16.37 -18.09
C SER A 40 -21.09 -17.32 -19.28
N ARG A 41 -20.99 -16.78 -20.50
CA ARG A 41 -20.80 -17.59 -21.72
C ARG A 41 -19.50 -18.37 -21.70
N ARG A 42 -18.39 -17.75 -21.26
CA ARG A 42 -17.06 -18.39 -21.22
C ARG A 42 -17.01 -19.55 -20.23
N ILE A 43 -17.57 -19.35 -19.04
CA ILE A 43 -17.52 -20.34 -17.95
C ILE A 43 -18.70 -21.32 -17.99
N ASN A 44 -19.68 -21.07 -18.85
CA ASN A 44 -20.94 -21.82 -18.93
C ASN A 44 -21.66 -21.91 -17.57
N GLY A 45 -21.81 -20.78 -16.90
CA GLY A 45 -22.38 -20.69 -15.56
C GLY A 45 -22.94 -19.29 -15.24
N PRO A 46 -23.84 -19.18 -14.25
CA PRO A 46 -24.41 -17.90 -13.85
C PRO A 46 -23.37 -17.02 -13.13
N VAL A 47 -23.33 -15.74 -13.50
CA VAL A 47 -22.48 -14.73 -12.86
C VAL A 47 -23.37 -13.67 -12.23
N VAL A 48 -23.01 -13.20 -11.04
CA VAL A 48 -23.70 -12.11 -10.33
C VAL A 48 -22.68 -11.06 -9.90
N THR A 49 -22.88 -9.80 -10.31
CA THR A 49 -22.06 -8.68 -9.87
C THR A 49 -22.54 -8.13 -8.54
N TYR A 50 -21.62 -8.05 -7.59
CA TYR A 50 -21.73 -7.33 -6.34
C TYR A 50 -20.93 -6.04 -6.41
N VAL A 51 -21.57 -4.90 -6.18
CA VAL A 51 -20.92 -3.59 -6.18
C VAL A 51 -20.80 -3.10 -4.73
N ILE A 52 -19.56 -3.01 -4.26
CA ILE A 52 -19.22 -2.50 -2.93
C ILE A 52 -19.11 -0.98 -3.02
N CYS A 53 -20.02 -0.29 -2.35
CA CYS A 53 -20.09 1.18 -2.36
C CYS A 53 -19.56 1.74 -1.05
N SER A 54 -18.62 2.68 -1.12
CA SER A 54 -18.11 3.39 0.06
C SER A 54 -19.20 4.26 0.71
N ALA A 55 -19.00 4.66 1.97
CA ALA A 55 -19.94 5.56 2.64
C ALA A 55 -20.10 6.94 1.99
N LYS A 56 -19.15 7.37 1.14
CA LYS A 56 -19.19 8.65 0.45
C LYS A 56 -20.07 8.63 -0.82
N ALA A 57 -20.51 7.46 -1.26
CA ALA A 57 -21.27 7.33 -2.50
C ALA A 57 -22.64 8.02 -2.40
N LYS A 58 -22.89 8.99 -3.29
CA LYS A 58 -24.08 9.87 -3.22
C LYS A 58 -25.25 9.40 -4.07
N SER A 59 -24.96 8.87 -5.26
CA SER A 59 -25.97 8.40 -6.22
C SER A 59 -25.65 6.96 -6.59
N ILE A 60 -26.45 6.03 -6.07
CA ILE A 60 -26.23 4.61 -6.26
C ILE A 60 -27.41 4.05 -7.03
N ARG A 61 -27.16 3.56 -8.24
CA ARG A 61 -28.12 2.81 -9.03
C ARG A 61 -27.79 1.32 -8.92
N ASP A 62 -28.80 0.52 -8.61
CA ASP A 62 -28.68 -0.94 -8.59
C ASP A 62 -29.07 -1.56 -9.94
N SER A 63 -29.63 -0.77 -10.86
CA SER A 63 -30.27 -1.30 -12.05
C SER A 63 -30.35 -0.32 -13.22
N ILE A 64 -30.41 -0.88 -14.43
CA ILE A 64 -30.73 -0.17 -15.67
C ILE A 64 -31.79 -0.94 -16.44
N THR A 65 -32.71 -0.22 -17.06
CA THR A 65 -33.70 -0.79 -17.99
C THR A 65 -33.40 -0.28 -19.40
N GLU A 66 -33.20 -1.20 -20.33
CA GLU A 66 -32.94 -0.88 -21.75
C GLU A 66 -33.73 -1.85 -22.64
N GLY A 67 -34.63 -1.30 -23.46
CA GLY A 67 -35.58 -2.11 -24.22
C GLY A 67 -36.49 -2.91 -23.30
N ILE A 68 -36.58 -4.22 -23.53
CA ILE A 68 -37.42 -5.14 -22.72
C ILE A 68 -36.70 -5.72 -21.49
N ASN A 69 -35.40 -5.45 -21.33
CA ASN A 69 -34.58 -6.06 -20.28
C ASN A 69 -34.25 -5.09 -19.16
N THR A 70 -34.33 -5.58 -17.92
CA THR A 70 -33.79 -4.90 -16.74
C THR A 70 -32.58 -5.68 -16.23
N TYR A 71 -31.42 -5.03 -16.20
CA TYR A 71 -30.22 -5.55 -15.57
C TYR A 71 -30.11 -5.00 -14.15
N ARG A 72 -29.74 -5.86 -13.19
CA ARG A 72 -29.59 -5.50 -11.77
C ARG A 72 -28.29 -6.07 -11.20
N VAL A 73 -27.66 -5.31 -10.32
CA VAL A 73 -26.51 -5.73 -9.51
C VAL A 73 -26.91 -5.84 -8.04
N ARG A 74 -26.11 -6.58 -7.26
CA ARG A 74 -26.24 -6.60 -5.80
C ARG A 74 -25.40 -5.49 -5.20
N LEU A 75 -25.98 -4.64 -4.37
CA LEU A 75 -25.24 -3.57 -3.72
C LEU A 75 -24.81 -3.98 -2.30
N ILE A 76 -23.56 -3.68 -1.96
CA ILE A 76 -23.05 -3.74 -0.59
C ILE A 76 -22.73 -2.30 -0.18
N LEU A 77 -23.60 -1.71 0.64
CA LEU A 77 -23.51 -0.29 1.03
C LEU A 77 -22.73 -0.16 2.34
N LEU A 78 -21.45 0.18 2.26
CA LEU A 78 -20.61 0.28 3.46
C LEU A 78 -21.10 1.37 4.44
N LYS A 79 -21.76 2.44 3.97
CA LYS A 79 -22.42 3.43 4.86
C LYS A 79 -23.43 2.83 5.83
N ASP A 80 -24.07 1.72 5.46
CA ASP A 80 -25.12 1.11 6.27
C ASP A 80 -24.55 0.13 7.31
N HIS A 81 -23.23 -0.09 7.27
CA HIS A 81 -22.49 -0.87 8.25
C HIS A 81 -21.80 0.07 9.25
N ASP A 82 -21.81 -0.32 10.52
CA ASP A 82 -21.11 0.37 11.59
C ASP A 82 -20.00 -0.54 12.15
N ALA A 83 -18.78 -0.01 12.19
CA ALA A 83 -17.63 -0.73 12.74
C ALA A 83 -17.52 -0.63 14.27
N GLY A 84 -18.31 0.23 14.92
CA GLY A 84 -18.30 0.42 16.37
C GLY A 84 -18.52 -0.87 17.18
N PRO A 85 -19.54 -1.70 16.85
CA PRO A 85 -19.74 -2.99 17.51
C PRO A 85 -18.57 -3.96 17.34
N LEU A 86 -17.94 -3.97 16.16
CA LEU A 86 -16.77 -4.79 15.88
C LEU A 86 -15.62 -4.38 16.81
N PHE A 87 -15.24 -3.09 16.83
CA PHE A 87 -14.16 -2.61 17.68
C PHE A 87 -14.47 -2.76 19.16
N SER A 88 -15.71 -2.57 19.59
CA SER A 88 -16.13 -2.76 21.00
C SER A 88 -16.01 -4.21 21.46
N ARG A 89 -16.24 -5.17 20.56
CA ARG A 89 -16.05 -6.60 20.84
C ARG A 89 -14.56 -6.93 20.92
N LEU A 90 -13.79 -6.42 19.97
CA LEU A 90 -12.35 -6.66 19.88
C LEU A 90 -11.59 -6.02 21.06
N SER A 91 -12.02 -4.86 21.54
CA SER A 91 -11.39 -4.17 22.68
C SER A 91 -11.68 -4.85 24.03
N LYS A 92 -12.73 -5.68 24.12
CA LYS A 92 -13.14 -6.36 25.36
C LYS A 92 -12.67 -7.82 25.43
N GLY A 93 -12.18 -8.37 24.32
CA GLY A 93 -11.69 -9.75 24.25
C GLY A 93 -10.21 -9.89 24.61
N SER A 94 -9.76 -11.12 24.85
CA SER A 94 -8.32 -11.46 24.90
C SER A 94 -7.73 -11.49 23.47
N GLU A 95 -6.40 -11.47 23.33
CA GLU A 95 -5.70 -11.61 22.03
C GLU A 95 -6.21 -12.81 21.20
N SER A 96 -6.64 -13.88 21.88
CA SER A 96 -7.22 -15.11 21.29
C SER A 96 -8.68 -14.99 20.79
N SER A 97 -9.33 -13.83 20.93
CA SER A 97 -10.72 -13.62 20.50
C SER A 97 -10.85 -13.15 19.05
N VAL A 98 -9.73 -12.85 18.39
CA VAL A 98 -9.67 -12.36 17.01
C VAL A 98 -9.93 -13.50 16.02
N LYS A 99 -10.97 -13.38 15.20
CA LYS A 99 -11.27 -14.35 14.13
C LYS A 99 -10.81 -13.83 12.78
N ARG A 100 -10.43 -14.73 11.87
CA ARG A 100 -10.12 -14.38 10.47
C ARG A 100 -11.30 -13.71 9.77
N GLU A 101 -12.52 -14.06 10.15
CA GLU A 101 -13.77 -13.43 9.69
C GLU A 101 -13.86 -11.94 10.03
N ASP A 102 -13.18 -11.48 11.08
CA ASP A 102 -13.23 -10.10 11.55
C ASP A 102 -12.29 -9.16 10.77
N VAL A 103 -11.34 -9.74 10.03
CA VAL A 103 -10.30 -8.99 9.31
C VAL A 103 -10.89 -8.14 8.19
N ILE A 104 -11.74 -8.71 7.34
CA ILE A 104 -12.30 -7.98 6.20
C ILE A 104 -13.20 -6.83 6.67
N PRO A 105 -14.15 -7.03 7.61
CA PRO A 105 -14.91 -5.92 8.18
C PRO A 105 -14.02 -4.85 8.82
N MET A 106 -12.93 -5.25 9.52
CA MET A 106 -11.99 -4.30 10.12
C MET A 106 -11.26 -3.47 9.06
N LEU A 107 -10.73 -4.11 8.01
CA LEU A 107 -10.02 -3.42 6.91
C LEU A 107 -10.93 -2.45 6.16
N LEU A 108 -12.22 -2.79 6.02
CA LEU A 108 -13.20 -1.95 5.34
C LEU A 108 -13.81 -0.88 6.26
N SER A 109 -13.55 -0.91 7.57
CA SER A 109 -14.09 0.04 8.54
C SER A 109 -13.87 1.53 8.20
N PRO A 110 -12.77 1.96 7.55
CA PRO A 110 -12.61 3.37 7.17
C PRO A 110 -13.63 3.85 6.13
N LEU A 111 -14.23 2.91 5.40
CA LEU A 111 -15.23 3.15 4.36
C LEU A 111 -16.67 3.01 4.88
N MET A 112 -16.85 2.59 6.12
CA MET A 112 -18.15 2.31 6.73
C MET A 112 -18.83 3.59 7.26
N GLY A 113 -20.10 3.49 7.66
CA GLY A 113 -20.80 4.53 8.42
C GLY A 113 -20.48 4.46 9.92
N GLY A 114 -21.26 5.18 10.73
CA GLY A 114 -21.14 5.20 12.19
C GLY A 114 -20.70 6.54 12.77
N SER A 115 -20.71 6.64 14.09
CA SER A 115 -20.33 7.85 14.84
C SER A 115 -18.82 7.99 15.05
N THR A 116 -18.07 6.89 15.00
CA THR A 116 -16.60 6.91 15.13
C THR A 116 -15.97 7.57 13.90
N GLU A 117 -15.01 8.47 14.12
CA GLU A 117 -14.33 9.16 13.04
C GLU A 117 -13.52 8.20 12.15
N GLN A 118 -13.26 8.59 10.90
CA GLN A 118 -12.44 7.78 9.97
C GLN A 118 -11.03 7.55 10.52
N LYS A 119 -10.43 8.57 11.15
CA LYS A 119 -9.12 8.48 11.79
C LYS A 119 -9.08 7.39 12.86
N ASP A 120 -10.03 7.43 13.80
CA ASP A 120 -10.08 6.48 14.92
C ASP A 120 -10.33 5.05 14.44
N ARG A 121 -11.15 4.86 13.40
CA ARG A 121 -11.36 3.53 12.80
C ARG A 121 -10.08 2.94 12.21
N ILE A 122 -9.28 3.76 11.52
CA ILE A 122 -7.97 3.35 11.01
C ILE A 122 -7.03 3.02 12.18
N LEU A 123 -6.99 3.87 13.20
CA LEU A 123 -6.13 3.67 14.37
C LEU A 123 -6.47 2.38 15.12
N HIS A 124 -7.76 2.13 15.37
CA HIS A 124 -8.22 0.89 15.98
C HIS A 124 -7.89 -0.33 15.12
N GLY A 125 -7.96 -0.21 13.79
CA GLY A 125 -7.54 -1.27 12.87
C GLY A 125 -6.04 -1.61 13.00
N ILE A 126 -5.18 -0.59 13.06
CA ILE A 126 -3.73 -0.80 13.26
C ILE A 126 -3.46 -1.43 14.63
N GLN A 127 -4.11 -0.96 15.68
CA GLN A 127 -3.98 -1.53 17.03
C GLN A 127 -4.43 -3.01 17.06
N PHE A 128 -5.53 -3.31 16.39
CA PHE A 128 -6.03 -4.67 16.26
C PHE A 128 -5.02 -5.59 15.58
N LEU A 129 -4.40 -5.16 14.48
CA LEU A 129 -3.39 -5.96 13.76
C LEU A 129 -2.17 -6.26 14.63
N ARG A 130 -1.73 -5.28 15.43
CA ARG A 130 -0.63 -5.48 16.39
C ARG A 130 -0.96 -6.53 17.44
N SER A 131 -2.17 -6.53 17.97
CA SER A 131 -2.63 -7.55 18.92
C SER A 131 -2.86 -8.92 18.27
N ALA A 132 -2.93 -8.98 16.93
CA ALA A 132 -3.19 -10.19 16.16
C ALA A 132 -1.92 -10.78 15.50
N GLU A 133 -0.71 -10.28 15.82
CA GLU A 133 0.56 -10.76 15.24
C GLU A 133 0.80 -12.27 15.46
N GLY A 134 0.21 -12.88 16.50
CA GLY A 134 0.27 -14.32 16.75
C GLY A 134 -0.72 -15.18 15.94
N ALA A 135 -1.70 -14.56 15.28
CA ALA A 135 -2.79 -15.26 14.58
C ALA A 135 -2.64 -15.26 13.05
N PHE A 136 -1.76 -14.41 12.51
CA PHE A 136 -1.56 -14.22 11.07
C PHE A 136 -0.07 -14.23 10.73
N ASP A 137 0.24 -14.53 9.47
CA ASP A 137 1.61 -14.42 8.99
C ASP A 137 2.06 -12.96 8.94
N LEU A 138 3.35 -12.71 9.18
CA LEU A 138 3.91 -11.36 9.16
C LEU A 138 3.69 -10.62 7.83
N ASP A 139 3.70 -11.35 6.70
CA ASP A 139 3.43 -10.77 5.38
C ASP A 139 1.95 -10.37 5.22
N GLU A 140 1.03 -11.14 5.80
CA GLU A 140 -0.39 -10.80 5.82
C GLU A 140 -0.63 -9.53 6.65
N ILE A 141 -0.07 -9.46 7.87
CA ILE A 141 -0.16 -8.26 8.72
C ILE A 141 0.38 -7.02 7.99
N LYS A 142 1.55 -7.11 7.34
CA LYS A 142 2.13 -6.00 6.57
C LYS A 142 1.19 -5.52 5.45
N LYS A 143 0.57 -6.42 4.70
CA LYS A 143 -0.41 -6.07 3.66
C LYS A 143 -1.64 -5.37 4.24
N MET A 144 -2.13 -5.87 5.37
CA MET A 144 -3.27 -5.29 6.09
C MET A 144 -2.96 -3.89 6.62
N GLU A 145 -1.78 -3.68 7.21
CA GLU A 145 -1.29 -2.38 7.66
C GLU A 145 -1.12 -1.41 6.48
N ALA A 146 -0.61 -1.88 5.34
CA ALA A 146 -0.47 -1.07 4.13
C ALA A 146 -1.82 -0.62 3.57
N ILE A 147 -2.86 -1.48 3.62
CA ILE A 147 -4.23 -1.13 3.22
C ILE A 147 -4.77 -0.01 4.12
N LEU A 148 -4.63 -0.15 5.44
CA LEU A 148 -5.07 0.88 6.39
C LEU A 148 -4.32 2.20 6.21
N TYR A 149 -3.01 2.15 5.97
CA TYR A 149 -2.22 3.34 5.66
C TYR A 149 -2.63 3.99 4.33
N ALA A 150 -2.94 3.20 3.29
CA ALA A 150 -3.45 3.72 2.04
C ALA A 150 -4.80 4.44 2.22
N PHE A 151 -5.69 3.92 3.08
CA PHE A 151 -6.91 4.64 3.46
C PHE A 151 -6.62 5.91 4.23
N ALA A 152 -5.63 5.92 5.13
CA ALA A 152 -5.22 7.11 5.84
C ALA A 152 -4.77 8.22 4.88
N VAL A 153 -3.87 7.90 3.96
CA VAL A 153 -3.39 8.82 2.91
C VAL A 153 -4.53 9.33 2.05
N LYS A 154 -5.51 8.47 1.73
CA LYS A 154 -6.64 8.84 0.86
C LYS A 154 -7.68 9.74 1.55
N PHE A 155 -7.89 9.58 2.85
CA PHE A 155 -9.07 10.14 3.53
C PHE A 155 -8.76 11.15 4.63
N LEU A 156 -7.57 11.11 5.22
CA LEU A 156 -7.21 11.99 6.34
C LEU A 156 -6.48 13.24 5.84
N LYS A 157 -6.52 14.29 6.66
CA LYS A 157 -5.71 15.50 6.46
C LYS A 157 -4.32 15.28 7.05
N ASP A 158 -3.37 16.15 6.70
CA ASP A 158 -1.96 16.02 7.09
C ASP A 158 -1.76 15.86 8.61
N ASP A 159 -2.45 16.66 9.44
CA ASP A 159 -2.34 16.57 10.91
C ASP A 159 -2.77 15.20 11.45
N ASP A 160 -3.85 14.63 10.90
CA ASP A 160 -4.35 13.31 11.29
C ASP A 160 -3.50 12.17 10.75
N LEU A 161 -2.93 12.37 9.55
CA LEU A 161 -2.03 11.42 8.92
C LEU A 161 -0.76 11.24 9.74
N GLU A 162 -0.26 12.29 10.40
CA GLU A 162 0.93 12.20 11.25
C GLU A 162 0.71 11.24 12.43
N THR A 163 -0.46 11.30 13.08
CA THR A 163 -0.84 10.33 14.13
C THR A 163 -0.84 8.90 13.60
N ILE A 164 -1.30 8.68 12.36
CA ILE A 164 -1.30 7.35 11.74
C ILE A 164 0.13 6.90 11.41
N LYS A 165 1.00 7.79 10.93
CA LYS A 165 2.42 7.47 10.68
C LYS A 165 3.12 7.03 11.95
N GLU A 166 2.89 7.72 13.06
CA GLU A 166 3.44 7.32 14.37
C GLU A 166 2.96 5.92 14.78
N ALA A 167 1.67 5.61 14.56
CA ALA A 167 1.13 4.28 14.84
C ALA A 167 1.76 3.20 13.95
N ILE A 168 1.93 3.45 12.65
CA ILE A 168 2.58 2.54 11.70
C ILE A 168 4.08 2.38 11.98
N ALA A 169 4.77 3.45 12.40
CA ALA A 169 6.19 3.37 12.75
C ALA A 169 6.46 2.35 13.88
N MET A 170 5.48 2.13 14.76
CA MET A 170 5.54 1.12 15.81
C MET A 170 5.18 -0.30 15.36
N THR A 171 4.87 -0.52 14.08
CA THR A 171 4.50 -1.84 13.54
C THR A 171 5.65 -2.52 12.80
N LYS A 172 5.45 -3.79 12.43
CA LYS A 172 6.41 -4.54 11.61
C LYS A 172 6.56 -3.97 10.20
N LEU A 173 5.50 -3.41 9.62
CA LEU A 173 5.61 -2.66 8.37
C LEU A 173 6.48 -1.42 8.53
N GLY A 174 6.26 -0.62 9.58
CA GLY A 174 7.05 0.59 9.84
C GLY A 174 8.54 0.30 10.01
N GLN A 175 8.88 -0.74 10.80
CA GLN A 175 10.26 -1.19 10.97
C GLN A 175 10.91 -1.58 9.63
N MET A 176 10.21 -2.36 8.81
CA MET A 176 10.71 -2.77 7.49
C MET A 176 10.93 -1.57 6.57
N ILE A 177 10.01 -0.61 6.52
CA ILE A 177 10.15 0.61 5.71
C ILE A 177 11.39 1.40 6.16
N TRP A 178 11.61 1.50 7.48
CA TRP A 178 12.77 2.18 8.04
C TRP A 178 14.09 1.49 7.67
N ASP A 179 14.15 0.17 7.84
CA ASP A 179 15.35 -0.62 7.53
C ASP A 179 15.72 -0.53 6.04
N ASP A 180 14.72 -0.68 5.15
CA ASP A 180 14.91 -0.53 3.70
C ASP A 180 15.42 0.87 3.32
N ALA A 181 14.92 1.91 4.01
CA ALA A 181 15.35 3.28 3.77
C ALA A 181 16.81 3.52 4.24
N VAL A 182 17.19 2.95 5.39
CA VAL A 182 18.56 3.02 5.91
C VAL A 182 19.53 2.30 4.97
N GLU A 183 19.17 1.11 4.49
CA GLU A 183 20.03 0.34 3.59
C GLU A 183 20.25 1.04 2.25
N LYS A 184 19.17 1.51 1.61
CA LYS A 184 19.28 2.32 0.37
C LYS A 184 20.11 3.58 0.57
N GLY A 185 19.98 4.22 1.74
CA GLY A 185 20.80 5.36 2.11
C GLY A 185 22.29 5.00 2.13
N ARG A 186 22.66 3.88 2.74
CA ARG A 186 24.06 3.40 2.82
C ARG A 186 24.63 3.07 1.44
N GLU A 187 23.86 2.40 0.59
CA GLU A 187 24.25 2.09 -0.78
C GLU A 187 24.53 3.36 -1.58
N GLU A 188 23.62 4.34 -1.51
CA GLU A 188 23.76 5.62 -2.20
C GLU A 188 24.96 6.43 -1.69
N TRP A 189 25.15 6.49 -0.37
CA TRP A 189 26.34 7.14 0.22
C TRP A 189 27.65 6.48 -0.20
N THR A 190 27.67 5.15 -0.27
CA THR A 190 28.84 4.40 -0.73
C THR A 190 29.15 4.70 -2.19
N ARG A 191 28.11 4.75 -3.04
CA ARG A 191 28.22 5.12 -4.46
C ARG A 191 28.75 6.54 -4.65
N ILE A 192 28.19 7.51 -3.92
CA ILE A 192 28.66 8.91 -3.95
C ILE A 192 30.11 9.00 -3.47
N GLY A 193 30.47 8.31 -2.39
CA GLY A 193 31.85 8.29 -1.86
C GLY A 193 32.85 7.69 -2.86
N GLN A 194 32.50 6.59 -3.53
CA GLN A 194 33.32 6.00 -4.58
C GLN A 194 33.48 6.93 -5.78
N GLN A 195 32.40 7.59 -6.21
CA GLN A 195 32.44 8.57 -7.29
C GLN A 195 33.34 9.76 -6.94
N GLN A 196 33.16 10.35 -5.74
CA GLN A 196 34.00 11.46 -5.27
C GLN A 196 35.47 11.06 -5.12
N ALA A 197 35.76 9.85 -4.64
CA ALA A 197 37.12 9.32 -4.55
C ALA A 197 37.76 9.15 -5.94
N SER A 198 36.99 8.63 -6.91
CA SER A 198 37.42 8.51 -8.30
C SER A 198 37.69 9.88 -8.93
N GLU A 199 36.79 10.84 -8.77
CA GLU A 199 36.95 12.21 -9.28
C GLU A 199 38.17 12.91 -8.65
N ARG A 200 38.35 12.79 -7.33
CA ARG A 200 39.54 13.28 -6.62
C ARG A 200 40.82 12.68 -7.20
N TYR A 201 40.83 11.38 -7.43
CA TYR A 201 41.99 10.70 -8.00
C TYR A 201 42.26 11.16 -9.44
N SER A 202 41.24 11.24 -10.30
CA SER A 202 41.37 11.77 -11.66
C SER A 202 41.92 13.20 -11.69
N ARG A 203 41.44 14.08 -10.80
CA ARG A 203 41.97 15.45 -10.66
C ARG A 203 43.43 15.45 -10.24
N LEU A 204 43.81 14.60 -9.28
CA LEU A 204 45.20 14.46 -8.85
C LEU A 204 46.11 14.02 -10.01
N ILE A 205 45.68 13.04 -10.82
CA ILE A 205 46.43 12.58 -11.99
C ILE A 205 46.60 13.71 -13.02
N LEU A 206 45.54 14.48 -13.30
CA LEU A 206 45.62 15.62 -14.23
C LEU A 206 46.62 16.70 -13.73
N LEU A 207 46.60 17.02 -12.43
CA LEU A 207 47.54 17.97 -11.83
C LEU A 207 48.99 17.48 -11.92
N LEU A 208 49.26 16.24 -11.49
CA LEU A 208 50.60 15.66 -11.54
C LEU A 208 51.14 15.54 -12.97
N ASN A 209 50.28 15.20 -13.93
CA ASN A 209 50.65 15.15 -15.35
C ASN A 209 50.97 16.54 -15.92
N SER A 210 50.18 17.56 -15.55
CA SER A 210 50.46 18.96 -15.95
C SER A 210 51.80 19.48 -15.43
N GLU A 211 52.24 18.97 -14.28
CA GLU A 211 53.54 19.28 -13.67
C GLU A 211 54.67 18.33 -14.12
N LYS A 212 54.40 17.40 -15.05
CA LYS A 212 55.35 16.39 -15.56
C LYS A 212 55.94 15.47 -14.48
N LYS A 213 55.16 15.12 -13.45
CA LYS A 213 55.55 14.27 -12.30
C LYS A 213 55.04 12.83 -12.44
N GLU A 214 55.44 12.16 -13.52
CA GLU A 214 54.96 10.80 -13.86
C GLU A 214 55.39 9.74 -12.83
N ASP A 215 56.55 9.90 -12.21
CA ASP A 215 57.04 9.07 -11.11
C ASP A 215 56.13 9.13 -9.88
N GLN A 216 55.57 10.30 -9.59
CA GLN A 216 54.65 10.51 -8.48
C GLN A 216 53.26 9.93 -8.74
N ILE A 217 52.83 9.82 -10.00
CA ILE A 217 51.59 9.14 -10.38
C ILE A 217 51.67 7.65 -10.03
N ILE A 218 52.76 6.98 -10.42
CA ILE A 218 52.97 5.56 -10.13
C ILE A 218 53.03 5.34 -8.61
N LYS A 219 53.73 6.22 -7.89
CA LYS A 219 53.84 6.15 -6.43
C LYS A 219 52.51 6.39 -5.73
N ALA A 220 51.68 7.35 -6.20
CA ALA A 220 50.35 7.61 -5.65
C ALA A 220 49.35 6.46 -5.92
N ALA A 221 49.51 5.73 -7.02
CA ALA A 221 48.73 4.53 -7.30
C ALA A 221 49.06 3.38 -6.33
N SER A 222 50.32 3.30 -5.90
CA SER A 222 50.86 2.17 -5.12
C SER A 222 50.88 2.40 -3.61
N ASP A 223 50.89 3.66 -3.17
CA ASP A 223 50.98 4.06 -1.76
C ASP A 223 49.81 4.99 -1.37
N PRO A 224 48.79 4.45 -0.68
CA PRO A 224 47.64 5.23 -0.21
C PRO A 224 48.01 6.37 0.74
N SER A 225 49.03 6.21 1.58
CA SER A 225 49.46 7.24 2.53
C SER A 225 50.17 8.39 1.82
N TYR A 226 50.93 8.08 0.78
CA TYR A 226 51.52 9.09 -0.10
C TYR A 226 50.45 9.83 -0.93
N ARG A 227 49.45 9.10 -1.44
CA ARG A 227 48.31 9.68 -2.14
C ARG A 227 47.55 10.68 -1.27
N GLU A 228 47.33 10.37 0.01
CA GLU A 228 46.65 11.27 0.95
C GLU A 228 47.44 12.56 1.19
N LYS A 229 48.77 12.46 1.32
CA LYS A 229 49.64 13.66 1.41
C LYS A 229 49.56 14.54 0.17
N LEU A 230 49.40 13.92 -1.02
CA LEU A 230 49.22 14.67 -2.26
C LEU A 230 47.84 15.34 -2.31
N TYR A 231 46.77 14.68 -1.88
CA TYR A 231 45.46 15.33 -1.77
C TYR A 231 45.50 16.57 -0.88
N GLN A 232 46.10 16.47 0.30
CA GLN A 232 46.28 17.64 1.20
C GLN A 232 47.11 18.75 0.55
N LYS A 233 48.21 18.38 -0.15
CA LYS A 233 49.08 19.34 -0.82
C LYS A 233 48.37 20.10 -1.95
N TYR A 234 47.52 19.42 -2.71
CA TYR A 234 46.80 20.01 -3.85
C TYR A 234 45.40 20.52 -3.49
N GLY A 235 45.00 20.44 -2.21
CA GLY A 235 43.69 20.89 -1.73
C GLY A 235 42.52 20.09 -2.33
N LEU A 236 42.77 18.82 -2.67
CA LEU A 236 41.78 17.90 -3.23
C LEU A 236 41.03 17.17 -2.14
#